data_AF-A0A7M6DQN4-F1
#
_entry.id   AF-A0A7M6DQN4-F1
#
_cell.length_a   1.000
_cell.length_b   1.000
_cell.length_c   1.000
_cell.angle_alpha   90.00
_cell.angle_beta   90.00
_cell.angle_gamma   90.00
#
_symmetry.space_group_name_H-M   'P 1'
#
loop_
_entity.id
_entity.type
_entity.pdbx_description
1 polymer ?
#
loop_
_entity_poly.entity_id
_entity_poly.type
_entity_poly.pdbx_seq_one_letter_code
_entity_poly.pdbx_strand_id
1 'polypeptide(L)'
;MKEQLKQIICEAIDSKKDELNNISQEIWKNPELSFEEFKAHNFLTEFLEKEGFSVSRKTPLETSFIAKYGDCTRGIKVGVICEYDALPGVGHACGHNLIAEAGIGAALGLKAAMDSNKDLKMNLIVYGTPAEEGGNGKCLMIEKGVFDEADICMMSHPAPYEIPNPLWLAIDSYRVIFKGKTAHAAAAPWEGINALDAAVACYNNVSMLRRQMKPTNRIHCTIVDGGERPNIIPERAEILYCTRSQKDKDNEKLIEKLRRCAEGAAQATGCTMEMKESGPFYAAVNTNQVMIDLYIGNAKSLGVPFEDDHMRETFQASTDMGNVSAMKPSIHPIYKIKSEDVNHNHGFTKAAGSSESQLPTLNSAKSMAMTAIDIVCEKGLLNKIQKSFKESLLS
;
A
#
# COMPACT_ATOMS: atom_id res chain seq x y z
N MET A 1 9.00 -30.34 14.92
CA MET A 1 9.60 -29.60 13.79
C MET A 1 9.05 -28.19 13.67
N LYS A 2 7.76 -27.98 13.38
CA LYS A 2 7.16 -26.65 13.20
C LYS A 2 7.40 -25.68 14.36
N GLU A 3 7.02 -26.06 15.58
CA GLU A 3 7.21 -25.22 16.77
C GLU A 3 8.68 -24.94 17.09
N GLN A 4 9.56 -25.90 16.84
CA GLN A 4 11.01 -25.70 16.99
C GLN A 4 11.55 -24.67 15.99
N LEU A 5 11.09 -24.68 14.74
CA LEU A 5 11.48 -23.67 13.75
C LEU A 5 10.95 -22.28 14.12
N LYS A 6 9.73 -22.19 14.67
CA LYS A 6 9.18 -20.93 15.19
C LYS A 6 10.00 -20.38 16.35
N GLN A 7 10.45 -21.25 17.26
CA GLN A 7 11.34 -20.85 18.35
C GLN A 7 12.68 -20.30 17.81
N ILE A 8 13.30 -21.00 16.84
CA ILE A 8 14.53 -20.55 16.18
C ILE A 8 14.36 -19.18 15.51
N ILE A 9 13.21 -18.95 14.86
CA ILE A 9 12.87 -17.64 14.28
C ILE A 9 12.87 -16.56 15.35
N CYS A 10 12.14 -16.78 16.45
CA CYS A 10 12.01 -15.79 17.51
C CYS A 10 13.38 -15.47 18.13
N GLU A 11 14.17 -16.49 18.44
CA GLU A 11 15.52 -16.35 19.00
C GLU A 11 16.47 -15.61 18.04
N ALA A 12 16.41 -15.92 16.75
CA ALA A 12 17.23 -15.24 15.73
C ALA A 12 16.88 -13.75 15.64
N ILE A 13 15.58 -13.42 15.58
CA ILE A 13 15.10 -12.03 15.54
C ILE A 13 15.51 -11.29 16.82
N ASP A 14 15.31 -11.90 17.98
CA ASP A 14 15.67 -11.30 19.27
C ASP A 14 17.18 -11.07 19.41
N SER A 15 18.00 -11.98 18.89
CA SER A 15 19.46 -11.84 18.88
C SER A 15 19.96 -10.69 18.00
N LYS A 16 19.17 -10.31 16.98
CA LYS A 16 19.47 -9.26 16.00
C LYS A 16 18.76 -7.93 16.29
N LYS A 17 18.06 -7.80 17.42
CA LYS A 17 17.25 -6.62 17.76
C LYS A 17 17.97 -5.28 17.61
N ASP A 18 19.25 -5.20 17.99
CA ASP A 18 19.99 -3.94 17.96
C ASP A 18 20.39 -3.55 16.53
N GLU A 19 20.70 -4.55 15.69
CA GLU A 19 20.95 -4.36 14.25
C GLU A 19 19.66 -3.96 13.51
N LEU A 20 18.52 -4.60 13.85
CA LEU A 20 17.20 -4.28 13.30
C LEU A 20 16.75 -2.86 13.69
N ASN A 21 16.88 -2.49 14.96
CA ASN A 21 16.64 -1.12 15.41
C ASN A 21 17.51 -0.13 14.63
N ASN A 22 18.78 -0.46 14.40
CA ASN A 22 19.67 0.40 13.64
C ASN A 22 19.20 0.61 12.19
N ILE A 23 18.65 -0.41 11.52
CA ILE A 23 18.01 -0.25 10.20
C ILE A 23 16.90 0.81 10.26
N SER A 24 15.97 0.64 11.20
CA SER A 24 14.86 1.59 11.38
C SER A 24 15.36 3.00 11.68
N GLN A 25 16.36 3.14 12.55
CA GLN A 25 16.90 4.44 12.95
C GLN A 25 17.63 5.15 11.81
N GLU A 26 18.39 4.43 10.99
CA GLU A 26 19.10 5.03 9.86
C GLU A 26 18.14 5.54 8.79
N ILE A 27 17.10 4.77 8.48
CA ILE A 27 16.02 5.21 7.57
C ILE A 27 15.27 6.39 8.19
N TRP A 28 14.84 6.28 9.45
CA TRP A 28 14.07 7.31 10.15
C TRP A 28 14.77 8.67 10.22
N LYS A 29 16.09 8.69 10.46
CA LYS A 29 16.90 9.92 10.53
C LYS A 29 17.18 10.55 9.16
N ASN A 30 17.04 9.78 8.08
CA ASN A 30 17.33 10.21 6.72
C ASN A 30 16.08 10.07 5.83
N PRO A 31 15.00 10.82 6.10
CA PRO A 31 13.78 10.70 5.31
C PRO A 31 14.05 11.09 3.85
N GLU A 32 13.71 10.20 2.94
CA GLU A 32 13.84 10.36 1.49
C GLU A 32 12.48 10.16 0.83
N LEU A 33 12.13 11.00 -0.14
CA LEU A 33 10.82 10.98 -0.77
C LEU A 33 10.69 9.85 -1.79
N SER A 34 9.47 9.64 -2.27
CA SER A 34 9.15 8.68 -3.33
C SER A 34 10.12 8.78 -4.52
N PHE A 35 10.76 7.65 -4.87
CA PHE A 35 11.80 7.49 -5.91
C PHE A 35 13.16 8.15 -5.62
N GLU A 36 13.35 8.73 -4.44
CA GLU A 36 14.59 9.38 -4.02
C GLU A 36 15.25 8.66 -2.82
N GLU A 37 14.78 7.46 -2.47
CA GLU A 37 15.17 6.66 -1.30
C GLU A 37 16.53 5.96 -1.42
N PHE A 38 17.54 6.69 -1.92
CA PHE A 38 18.86 6.13 -2.25
C PHE A 38 19.64 5.67 -1.02
N LYS A 39 19.61 6.42 0.08
CA LYS A 39 20.30 6.04 1.33
C LYS A 39 19.63 4.82 1.94
N ALA A 40 18.30 4.82 2.06
CA ALA A 40 17.56 3.69 2.60
C ALA A 40 17.80 2.42 1.75
N HIS A 41 17.70 2.55 0.42
CA HIS A 41 18.00 1.46 -0.52
C HIS A 41 19.43 0.91 -0.33
N ASN A 42 20.45 1.78 -0.34
CA ASN A 42 21.84 1.34 -0.23
C ASN A 42 22.10 0.65 1.10
N PHE A 43 21.58 1.22 2.19
CA PHE A 43 21.74 0.67 3.53
C PHE A 43 21.11 -0.73 3.66
N LEU A 44 19.87 -0.89 3.20
CA LEU A 44 19.16 -2.17 3.24
C LEU A 44 19.83 -3.24 2.38
N THR A 45 20.28 -2.87 1.18
CA THR A 45 20.92 -3.80 0.25
C THR A 45 22.30 -4.25 0.74
N GLU A 46 23.11 -3.34 1.29
CA GLU A 46 24.39 -3.68 1.94
C GLU A 46 24.20 -4.61 3.14
N PHE A 47 23.19 -4.33 3.97
CA PHE A 47 22.86 -5.17 5.11
C PHE A 47 22.50 -6.61 4.67
N LEU A 48 21.61 -6.75 3.69
CA LEU A 48 21.19 -8.07 3.19
C LEU A 48 22.33 -8.85 2.53
N GLU A 49 23.21 -8.19 1.78
CA GLU A 49 24.40 -8.82 1.21
C GLU A 49 25.34 -9.35 2.29
N LYS A 50 25.57 -8.57 3.36
CA LYS A 50 26.37 -8.99 4.51
C LYS A 50 25.75 -10.21 5.22
N GLU A 51 24.43 -10.28 5.27
CA GLU A 51 23.68 -11.43 5.79
C GLU A 51 23.59 -12.58 4.77
N GLY A 52 24.29 -12.52 3.63
CA GLY A 52 24.44 -13.61 2.68
C GLY A 52 23.27 -13.79 1.71
N PHE A 53 22.42 -12.78 1.54
CA PHE A 53 21.40 -12.76 0.49
C PHE A 53 22.04 -12.44 -0.86
N SER A 54 21.50 -13.05 -1.93
CA SER A 54 21.82 -12.64 -3.30
C SER A 54 20.95 -11.44 -3.67
N VAL A 55 21.54 -10.23 -3.63
CA VAL A 55 20.82 -8.98 -3.85
C VAL A 55 20.97 -8.48 -5.29
N SER A 56 19.84 -8.30 -5.96
CA SER A 56 19.72 -7.54 -7.20
C SER A 56 19.29 -6.12 -6.84
N ARG A 57 20.25 -5.20 -6.84
CA ARG A 57 20.03 -3.77 -6.54
C ARG A 57 19.47 -3.05 -7.75
N LYS A 58 18.81 -1.90 -7.52
CA LYS A 58 18.35 -0.98 -8.56
C LYS A 58 17.56 -1.65 -9.69
N THR A 59 16.68 -2.56 -9.31
CA THR A 59 15.88 -3.30 -10.29
C THR A 59 14.46 -3.49 -9.82
N PRO A 60 13.46 -3.20 -10.66
CA PRO A 60 13.54 -2.50 -11.94
C PRO A 60 13.66 -0.97 -11.81
N LEU A 61 13.59 -0.43 -10.60
CA LEU A 61 13.67 1.00 -10.30
C LEU A 61 15.00 1.33 -9.62
N GLU A 62 15.44 2.59 -9.72
CA GLU A 62 16.72 3.05 -9.16
C GLU A 62 16.85 2.86 -7.64
N THR A 63 15.72 2.85 -6.93
CA THR A 63 15.65 2.68 -5.48
C THR A 63 14.90 1.41 -5.07
N SER A 64 14.64 0.47 -5.98
CA SER A 64 14.07 -0.85 -5.65
C SER A 64 15.13 -1.96 -5.65
N PHE A 65 14.90 -3.02 -4.87
CA PHE A 65 15.78 -4.20 -4.87
C PHE A 65 15.02 -5.51 -4.70
N ILE A 66 15.67 -6.60 -5.09
CA ILE A 66 15.19 -7.98 -4.91
C ILE A 66 16.32 -8.78 -4.27
N ALA A 67 16.12 -9.27 -3.05
CA ALA A 67 17.12 -10.08 -2.34
C ALA A 67 16.61 -11.50 -2.13
N LYS A 68 17.36 -12.50 -2.57
CA LYS A 68 16.96 -13.91 -2.51
C LYS A 68 17.83 -14.73 -1.56
N TYR A 69 17.21 -15.69 -0.87
CA TYR A 69 17.91 -16.68 -0.04
C TYR A 69 17.31 -18.08 -0.24
N GLY A 70 18.18 -19.09 -0.38
CA GLY A 70 17.81 -20.48 -0.66
C GLY A 70 18.09 -20.93 -2.09
N ASP A 71 17.88 -22.23 -2.35
CA ASP A 71 17.96 -22.82 -3.69
C ASP A 71 16.65 -22.50 -4.44
N CYS A 72 16.63 -21.33 -5.09
CA CYS A 72 15.49 -20.70 -5.77
C CYS A 72 14.84 -21.55 -6.88
N THR A 73 15.29 -22.79 -7.05
CA THR A 73 14.79 -23.77 -8.01
C THR A 73 13.69 -24.68 -7.45
N ARG A 74 13.58 -24.86 -6.12
CA ARG A 74 12.61 -25.80 -5.50
C ARG A 74 12.09 -25.33 -4.15
N GLY A 75 10.81 -25.58 -3.88
CA GLY A 75 10.15 -25.22 -2.61
C GLY A 75 9.26 -23.99 -2.73
N ILE A 76 8.58 -23.67 -1.63
CA ILE A 76 7.59 -22.57 -1.57
C ILE A 76 8.35 -21.24 -1.52
N LYS A 77 8.00 -20.31 -2.42
CA LYS A 77 8.63 -18.99 -2.56
C LYS A 77 7.85 -17.96 -1.75
N VAL A 78 8.43 -17.56 -0.62
CA VAL A 78 7.84 -16.60 0.32
C VAL A 78 8.39 -15.20 0.03
N GLY A 79 7.50 -14.30 -0.36
CA GLY A 79 7.77 -12.88 -0.53
C GLY A 79 7.58 -12.10 0.77
N VAL A 80 8.58 -11.32 1.16
CA VAL A 80 8.50 -10.33 2.25
C VAL A 80 8.76 -8.95 1.67
N ILE A 81 7.84 -8.02 1.89
CA ILE A 81 7.89 -6.69 1.27
C ILE A 81 8.31 -5.65 2.30
N CYS A 82 9.20 -4.75 1.89
CA CYS A 82 9.72 -3.64 2.68
C CYS A 82 9.44 -2.33 1.93
N GLU A 83 8.98 -1.31 2.66
CA GLU A 83 8.87 0.08 2.19
C GLU A 83 9.81 0.97 2.98
N TYR A 84 10.19 2.12 2.42
CA TYR A 84 11.16 3.02 3.03
C TYR A 84 11.13 4.44 2.47
N ASP A 85 10.05 4.85 1.80
CA ASP A 85 9.83 6.25 1.43
C ASP A 85 9.24 7.06 2.58
N ALA A 86 9.47 8.37 2.54
CA ALA A 86 9.01 9.35 3.50
C ALA A 86 8.04 10.35 2.86
N LEU A 87 7.36 11.12 3.71
CA LEU A 87 6.41 12.14 3.30
C LEU A 87 7.03 13.56 3.34
N PRO A 88 6.68 14.45 2.39
CA PRO A 88 7.17 15.82 2.36
C PRO A 88 6.88 16.59 3.65
N GLY A 89 7.92 17.18 4.24
CA GLY A 89 7.82 18.07 5.40
C GLY A 89 7.55 17.39 6.75
N VAL A 90 7.12 16.13 6.76
CA VAL A 90 6.81 15.38 8.01
C VAL A 90 7.74 14.20 8.27
N GLY A 91 8.48 13.70 7.27
CA GLY A 91 9.39 12.56 7.43
C GLY A 91 8.66 11.21 7.34
N HIS A 92 9.12 10.18 8.06
CA HIS A 92 8.46 8.87 8.09
C HIS A 92 7.19 8.84 8.95
N ALA A 93 6.25 9.74 8.63
CA ALA A 93 4.97 9.87 9.32
C ALA A 93 4.01 8.71 9.02
N CYS A 94 4.33 7.82 8.09
CA CYS A 94 3.62 6.56 7.87
C CYS A 94 4.35 5.34 8.46
N GLY A 95 5.56 5.54 9.00
CA GLY A 95 6.33 4.51 9.70
C GLY A 95 7.05 3.52 8.79
N HIS A 96 7.35 3.88 7.54
CA HIS A 96 8.00 2.99 6.57
C HIS A 96 9.39 2.50 7.04
N ASN A 97 10.07 3.27 7.90
CA ASN A 97 11.27 2.79 8.59
C ASN A 97 11.04 1.50 9.41
N LEU A 98 9.89 1.38 10.07
CA LEU A 98 9.51 0.19 10.82
C LEU A 98 8.97 -0.94 9.93
N ILE A 99 8.38 -0.61 8.78
CA ILE A 99 7.98 -1.60 7.76
C ILE A 99 9.23 -2.30 7.22
N ALA A 100 10.26 -1.52 6.85
CA ALA A 100 11.56 -2.08 6.45
C ALA A 100 12.16 -2.96 7.55
N GLU A 101 12.18 -2.48 8.81
CA GLU A 101 12.67 -3.27 9.94
C GLU A 101 11.91 -4.59 10.11
N ALA A 102 10.58 -4.55 10.11
CA ALA A 102 9.74 -5.74 10.30
C ALA A 102 9.96 -6.77 9.17
N GLY A 103 10.05 -6.31 7.93
CA GLY A 103 10.31 -7.16 6.77
C GLY A 103 11.70 -7.79 6.84
N ILE A 104 12.74 -7.02 7.14
CA ILE A 104 14.10 -7.55 7.30
C ILE A 104 14.18 -8.51 8.50
N GLY A 105 13.55 -8.19 9.63
CA GLY A 105 13.46 -9.08 10.77
C GLY A 105 12.83 -10.43 10.42
N ALA A 106 11.70 -10.41 9.70
CA ALA A 106 11.06 -11.63 9.23
C ALA A 106 11.99 -12.44 8.31
N ALA A 107 12.71 -11.76 7.40
CA ALA A 107 13.67 -12.37 6.51
C ALA A 107 14.82 -13.06 7.25
N LEU A 108 15.39 -12.43 8.28
CA LEU A 108 16.47 -13.01 9.09
C LEU A 108 15.99 -14.22 9.90
N GLY A 109 14.79 -14.15 10.48
CA GLY A 109 14.19 -15.29 11.17
C GLY A 109 14.00 -16.48 10.23
N LEU A 110 13.42 -16.25 9.06
CA LEU A 110 13.21 -17.29 8.05
C LEU A 110 14.53 -17.89 7.54
N LYS A 111 15.55 -17.05 7.31
CA LYS A 111 16.90 -17.49 7.01
C LYS A 111 17.44 -18.43 8.09
N ALA A 112 17.32 -18.07 9.37
CA ALA A 112 17.79 -18.91 10.47
C ALA A 112 17.08 -20.28 10.50
N ALA A 113 15.77 -20.31 10.23
CA ALA A 113 15.02 -21.56 10.08
C ALA A 113 15.56 -22.42 8.93
N MET A 114 15.81 -21.82 7.75
CA MET A 114 16.42 -22.52 6.59
C MET A 114 17.83 -23.02 6.88
N ASP A 115 18.63 -22.28 7.65
CA ASP A 115 19.97 -22.69 8.01
C ASP A 115 19.99 -23.84 9.00
N SER A 116 19.06 -23.85 9.95
CA SER A 116 18.91 -24.93 10.94
C SER A 116 18.38 -26.23 10.34
N ASN A 117 17.65 -26.15 9.21
CA ASN A 117 17.06 -27.30 8.55
C ASN A 117 17.18 -27.21 7.02
N LYS A 118 18.22 -27.83 6.47
CA LYS A 118 18.49 -27.84 5.02
C LYS A 118 17.46 -28.62 4.20
N ASP A 119 16.59 -29.41 4.84
CA ASP A 119 15.48 -30.10 4.18
C ASP A 119 14.23 -29.22 4.01
N LEU A 120 14.19 -28.06 4.66
CA LEU A 120 13.08 -27.11 4.54
C LEU A 120 12.95 -26.60 3.10
N LYS A 121 11.87 -27.00 2.41
CA LYS A 121 11.61 -26.64 1.01
C LYS A 121 10.99 -25.24 0.91
N MET A 122 11.79 -24.22 1.20
CA MET A 122 11.41 -22.82 1.15
C MET A 122 12.47 -22.00 0.39
N ASN A 123 12.01 -20.95 -0.28
CA ASN A 123 12.84 -19.88 -0.78
C ASN A 123 12.29 -18.55 -0.27
N LEU A 124 13.20 -17.65 0.09
CA LEU A 124 12.85 -16.34 0.60
C LEU A 124 13.21 -15.29 -0.44
N ILE A 125 12.29 -14.37 -0.69
CA ILE A 125 12.48 -13.22 -1.55
C ILE A 125 12.08 -11.97 -0.74
N VAL A 126 13.04 -11.08 -0.51
CA VAL A 126 12.79 -9.77 0.09
C VAL A 126 12.70 -8.75 -1.03
N TYR A 127 11.59 -8.03 -1.07
CA TYR A 127 11.34 -6.95 -2.03
C TYR A 127 11.51 -5.61 -1.34
N GLY A 128 12.47 -4.82 -1.80
CA GLY A 128 12.54 -3.40 -1.47
C GLY A 128 11.71 -2.61 -2.46
N THR A 129 10.61 -2.02 -1.99
CA THR A 129 9.61 -1.35 -2.82
C THR A 129 9.57 0.14 -2.48
N PRO A 130 10.00 1.03 -3.38
CA PRO A 130 9.98 2.46 -3.16
C PRO A 130 8.59 3.06 -3.41
N ALA A 131 8.43 4.34 -3.05
CA ALA A 131 7.40 5.23 -3.55
C ALA A 131 5.93 4.78 -3.34
N GLU A 132 5.59 4.17 -2.20
CA GLU A 132 4.21 3.76 -1.93
C GLU A 132 3.26 4.98 -1.83
N GLU A 133 3.71 6.07 -1.19
CA GLU A 133 2.88 7.23 -0.79
C GLU A 133 2.34 8.07 -1.96
N GLY A 134 2.76 7.78 -3.19
CA GLY A 134 2.26 8.50 -4.37
C GLY A 134 2.86 8.11 -5.70
N GLY A 135 3.92 7.30 -5.71
CA GLY A 135 4.55 6.80 -6.94
C GLY A 135 4.06 5.44 -7.40
N ASN A 136 3.46 4.65 -6.50
CA ASN A 136 2.99 3.29 -6.76
C ASN A 136 4.12 2.39 -7.29
N GLY A 137 5.24 2.38 -6.57
CA GLY A 137 6.43 1.65 -6.97
C GLY A 137 6.17 0.15 -7.15
N LYS A 138 5.26 -0.45 -6.36
CA LYS A 138 4.92 -1.87 -6.53
C LYS A 138 4.25 -2.13 -7.87
N CYS A 139 3.40 -1.26 -8.40
CA CYS A 139 2.84 -1.44 -9.74
C CYS A 139 3.91 -1.41 -10.82
N LEU A 140 4.84 -0.46 -10.75
CA LEU A 140 5.96 -0.40 -11.71
C LEU A 140 6.82 -1.67 -11.63
N MET A 141 6.97 -2.26 -10.44
CA MET A 141 7.64 -3.54 -10.25
C MET A 141 6.83 -4.73 -10.79
N ILE A 142 5.51 -4.71 -10.60
CA ILE A 142 4.57 -5.70 -11.15
C ILE A 142 4.64 -5.74 -12.68
N GLU A 143 4.65 -4.59 -13.34
CA GLU A 143 4.76 -4.48 -14.81
C GLU A 143 6.03 -5.14 -15.37
N LYS A 144 7.06 -5.29 -14.54
CA LYS A 144 8.34 -5.94 -14.89
C LYS A 144 8.42 -7.40 -14.45
N GLY A 145 7.33 -7.97 -13.93
CA GLY A 145 7.23 -9.37 -13.50
C GLY A 145 7.99 -9.67 -12.20
N VAL A 146 8.31 -8.66 -11.38
CA VAL A 146 9.14 -8.83 -10.18
C VAL A 146 8.51 -9.82 -9.18
N PHE A 147 7.19 -9.81 -9.06
CA PHE A 147 6.47 -10.65 -8.12
C PHE A 147 6.09 -12.02 -8.68
N ASP A 148 6.31 -12.29 -9.97
CA ASP A 148 5.75 -13.45 -10.68
C ASP A 148 6.17 -14.78 -10.06
N GLU A 149 7.38 -14.86 -9.52
CA GLU A 149 7.89 -16.08 -8.93
C GLU A 149 7.39 -16.35 -7.51
N ALA A 150 6.88 -15.36 -6.77
CA ALA A 150 6.39 -15.59 -5.42
C ALA A 150 5.13 -16.49 -5.42
N ASP A 151 5.05 -17.38 -4.42
CA ASP A 151 3.83 -18.16 -4.17
C ASP A 151 2.88 -17.41 -3.24
N ILE A 152 3.43 -16.66 -2.29
CA ILE A 152 2.73 -15.81 -1.31
C ILE A 152 3.55 -14.54 -1.04
N CYS A 153 2.91 -13.44 -0.67
CA CYS A 153 3.58 -12.21 -0.22
C CYS A 153 3.06 -11.75 1.14
N MET A 154 3.91 -11.16 1.97
CA MET A 154 3.53 -10.62 3.27
C MET A 154 4.22 -9.28 3.53
N MET A 155 3.50 -8.39 4.19
CA MET A 155 3.95 -7.10 4.65
C MET A 155 3.17 -6.75 5.92
N SER A 156 3.65 -5.87 6.78
CA SER A 156 2.89 -5.36 7.91
C SER A 156 3.13 -3.87 8.10
N HIS A 157 2.16 -3.19 8.69
CA HIS A 157 2.13 -1.73 8.75
C HIS A 157 2.00 -1.22 10.20
N PRO A 158 2.82 -0.26 10.65
CA PRO A 158 2.64 0.35 11.96
C PRO A 158 1.48 1.35 11.95
N ALA A 159 0.68 1.37 13.02
CA ALA A 159 -0.32 2.41 13.29
C ALA A 159 -0.55 2.54 14.81
N PRO A 160 -1.34 3.52 15.31
CA PRO A 160 -1.70 3.54 16.74
C PRO A 160 -2.77 2.50 17.12
N TYR A 161 -3.08 1.56 16.23
CA TYR A 161 -4.15 0.56 16.34
C TYR A 161 -3.63 -0.84 16.00
N GLU A 162 -4.31 -1.89 16.46
CA GLU A 162 -3.99 -3.29 16.12
C GLU A 162 -5.12 -3.89 15.28
N ILE A 163 -4.92 -3.96 13.97
CA ILE A 163 -5.96 -4.33 13.00
C ILE A 163 -5.39 -5.43 12.09
N PRO A 164 -5.72 -6.71 12.32
CA PRO A 164 -5.13 -7.80 11.55
C PRO A 164 -5.63 -7.82 10.10
N ASN A 165 -6.91 -7.52 9.87
CA ASN A 165 -7.49 -7.46 8.52
C ASN A 165 -8.10 -6.07 8.25
N PRO A 166 -7.26 -5.06 8.01
CA PRO A 166 -7.71 -3.69 7.74
C PRO A 166 -8.39 -3.57 6.37
N LEU A 167 -9.31 -2.61 6.26
CA LEU A 167 -9.95 -2.28 4.98
C LEU A 167 -9.09 -1.29 4.19
N TRP A 168 -8.24 -1.84 3.31
CA TRP A 168 -7.53 -1.07 2.29
C TRP A 168 -8.38 -0.91 1.04
N LEU A 169 -8.71 0.33 0.69
CA LEU A 169 -9.63 0.68 -0.39
C LEU A 169 -8.90 0.83 -1.72
N ALA A 170 -9.60 0.44 -2.79
CA ALA A 170 -9.27 0.86 -4.13
C ALA A 170 -9.42 2.38 -4.26
N ILE A 171 -8.50 3.04 -4.97
CA ILE A 171 -8.52 4.48 -5.20
C ILE A 171 -8.02 4.82 -6.60
N ASP A 172 -8.73 5.74 -7.25
CA ASP A 172 -8.35 6.33 -8.53
C ASP A 172 -8.51 7.85 -8.47
N SER A 173 -7.64 8.56 -9.17
CA SER A 173 -7.69 10.02 -9.26
C SER A 173 -7.75 10.48 -10.71
N TYR A 174 -8.72 11.35 -11.02
CA TYR A 174 -8.95 11.87 -12.37
C TYR A 174 -9.02 13.40 -12.41
N ARG A 175 -8.42 13.99 -13.45
CA ARG A 175 -8.65 15.39 -13.86
C ARG A 175 -9.75 15.42 -14.91
N VAL A 176 -10.86 16.06 -14.57
CA VAL A 176 -11.96 16.34 -15.50
C VAL A 176 -11.81 17.78 -15.99
N ILE A 177 -11.53 17.94 -17.28
CA ILE A 177 -11.19 19.20 -17.92
C ILE A 177 -12.31 19.58 -18.87
N PHE A 178 -12.89 20.76 -18.70
CA PHE A 178 -13.87 21.33 -19.63
C PHE A 178 -13.21 22.41 -20.49
N LYS A 179 -13.55 22.42 -21.79
CA LYS A 179 -13.12 23.46 -22.73
C LYS A 179 -14.33 24.10 -23.40
N GLY A 180 -14.40 25.42 -23.31
CA GLY A 180 -15.43 26.27 -23.88
C GLY A 180 -14.82 27.36 -24.77
N LYS A 181 -15.33 28.59 -24.66
CA LYS A 181 -14.94 29.73 -25.48
C LYS A 181 -15.12 31.02 -24.70
N THR A 182 -14.08 31.86 -24.63
CA THR A 182 -14.16 33.14 -23.93
C THR A 182 -15.13 34.12 -24.60
N ALA A 183 -15.80 34.93 -23.79
CA ALA A 183 -16.47 36.15 -24.22
C ALA A 183 -16.53 37.16 -23.07
N HIS A 184 -16.78 38.42 -23.39
CA HIS A 184 -16.98 39.44 -22.37
C HIS A 184 -18.33 39.20 -21.68
N ALA A 185 -18.32 38.92 -20.37
CA ALA A 185 -19.49 38.44 -19.64
C ALA A 185 -20.68 39.42 -19.69
N ALA A 186 -20.43 40.73 -19.69
CA ALA A 186 -21.49 41.74 -19.81
C ALA A 186 -21.86 42.11 -21.27
N ALA A 187 -20.89 42.21 -22.18
CA ALA A 187 -21.09 42.84 -23.48
C ALA A 187 -21.59 41.87 -24.56
N ALA A 188 -21.16 40.61 -24.52
CA ALA A 188 -21.55 39.60 -25.51
C ALA A 188 -21.51 38.16 -24.93
N PRO A 189 -22.21 37.88 -23.81
CA PRO A 189 -22.18 36.56 -23.19
C PRO A 189 -22.65 35.43 -24.11
N TRP A 190 -23.56 35.70 -25.04
CA TRP A 190 -24.10 34.74 -26.01
C TRP A 190 -23.06 34.22 -27.03
N GLU A 191 -21.91 34.89 -27.17
CA GLU A 191 -20.82 34.43 -28.03
C GLU A 191 -19.88 33.42 -27.33
N GLY A 192 -20.03 33.25 -26.02
CA GLY A 192 -19.19 32.41 -25.17
C GLY A 192 -19.77 31.03 -24.90
N ILE A 193 -18.90 30.12 -24.46
CA ILE A 193 -19.25 28.79 -23.95
C ILE A 193 -18.54 28.66 -22.61
N ASN A 194 -19.31 28.60 -21.51
CA ASN A 194 -18.77 28.76 -20.16
C ASN A 194 -18.29 27.43 -19.56
N ALA A 195 -16.97 27.25 -19.48
CA ALA A 195 -16.37 26.06 -18.90
C ALA A 195 -16.55 25.96 -17.38
N LEU A 196 -16.63 27.09 -16.66
CA LEU A 196 -16.89 27.08 -15.22
C LEU A 196 -18.32 26.57 -14.94
N ASP A 197 -19.31 26.95 -15.74
CA ASP A 197 -20.67 26.42 -15.60
C ASP A 197 -20.71 24.90 -15.82
N ALA A 198 -19.91 24.37 -16.76
CA ALA A 198 -19.78 22.93 -16.96
C ALA A 198 -19.15 22.24 -15.73
N ALA A 199 -18.12 22.84 -15.12
CA ALA A 199 -17.53 22.32 -13.89
C ALA A 199 -18.55 22.33 -12.72
N VAL A 200 -19.29 23.42 -12.53
CA VAL A 200 -20.33 23.53 -11.50
C VAL A 200 -21.46 22.53 -11.75
N ALA A 201 -21.90 22.35 -12.99
CA ALA A 201 -22.89 21.34 -13.35
C ALA A 201 -22.38 19.92 -13.07
N CYS A 202 -21.12 19.62 -13.38
CA CYS A 202 -20.50 18.32 -13.06
C CYS A 202 -20.47 18.07 -11.55
N TYR A 203 -20.07 19.08 -10.76
CA TYR A 203 -20.09 19.01 -9.30
C TYR A 203 -21.49 18.67 -8.76
N ASN A 204 -22.52 19.36 -9.27
CA ASN A 204 -23.91 19.12 -8.88
C ASN A 204 -24.40 17.73 -9.31
N ASN A 205 -24.06 17.28 -10.52
CA ASN A 205 -24.37 15.93 -11.00
C ASN A 205 -23.80 14.87 -10.06
N VAL A 206 -22.53 15.01 -9.65
CA VAL A 206 -21.90 14.10 -8.68
C VAL A 206 -22.54 14.22 -7.29
N SER A 207 -22.95 15.41 -6.86
CA SER A 207 -23.68 15.60 -5.59
C SER A 207 -24.97 14.78 -5.56
N MET A 208 -25.76 14.83 -6.64
CA MET A 208 -26.98 14.03 -6.78
C MET A 208 -26.68 12.52 -6.83
N LEU A 209 -25.63 12.12 -7.57
CA LEU A 209 -25.21 10.73 -7.70
C LEU A 209 -24.92 10.04 -6.36
N ARG A 210 -24.53 10.79 -5.33
CA ARG A 210 -24.22 10.22 -3.99
C ARG A 210 -25.37 9.41 -3.40
N ARG A 211 -26.63 9.72 -3.74
CA ARG A 211 -27.80 8.96 -3.28
C ARG A 211 -27.93 7.59 -3.94
N GLN A 212 -27.21 7.34 -5.03
CA GLN A 212 -27.17 6.09 -5.80
C GLN A 212 -25.81 5.37 -5.69
N MET A 213 -25.02 5.71 -4.66
CA MET A 213 -23.76 5.05 -4.32
C MET A 213 -23.95 4.06 -3.17
N LYS A 214 -23.09 3.03 -3.11
CA LYS A 214 -22.99 2.17 -1.93
C LYS A 214 -22.50 2.99 -0.73
N PRO A 215 -22.93 2.68 0.51
CA PRO A 215 -22.42 3.34 1.72
C PRO A 215 -20.91 3.25 1.90
N THR A 216 -20.26 2.28 1.26
CA THR A 216 -18.81 2.03 1.30
C THR A 216 -18.03 2.75 0.20
N ASN A 217 -18.70 3.47 -0.70
CA ASN A 217 -18.08 4.16 -1.83
C ASN A 217 -17.95 5.65 -1.56
N ARG A 218 -16.87 6.28 -2.06
CA ARG A 218 -16.67 7.74 -1.98
C ARG A 218 -16.27 8.29 -3.35
N ILE A 219 -16.71 9.51 -3.62
CA ILE A 219 -16.20 10.39 -4.68
C ILE A 219 -15.98 11.74 -3.99
N HIS A 220 -14.82 12.35 -4.14
CA HIS A 220 -14.52 13.67 -3.60
C HIS A 220 -13.71 14.47 -4.62
N CYS A 221 -13.74 15.79 -4.51
CA CYS A 221 -13.13 16.63 -5.52
C CYS A 221 -12.76 18.04 -5.04
N THR A 222 -11.92 18.68 -5.84
CA THR A 222 -11.57 20.10 -5.75
C THR A 222 -11.61 20.70 -7.15
N ILE A 223 -12.23 21.87 -7.30
CA ILE A 223 -12.11 22.67 -8.52
C ILE A 223 -10.74 23.35 -8.46
N VAL A 224 -9.82 22.93 -9.31
CA VAL A 224 -8.42 23.39 -9.30
C VAL A 224 -8.17 24.53 -10.29
N ASP A 225 -9.09 24.71 -11.24
CA ASP A 225 -9.13 25.83 -12.18
C ASP A 225 -10.60 26.15 -12.47
N GLY A 226 -10.99 27.41 -12.28
CA GLY A 226 -12.34 27.91 -12.52
C GLY A 226 -12.38 29.22 -13.31
N GLY A 227 -11.28 29.58 -13.97
CA GLY A 227 -11.11 30.89 -14.61
C GLY A 227 -10.54 31.97 -13.67
N GLU A 228 -10.00 33.03 -14.28
CA GLU A 228 -9.17 34.03 -13.58
C GLU A 228 -9.91 35.32 -13.20
N ARG A 229 -10.95 35.70 -13.96
CA ARG A 229 -11.63 37.00 -13.80
C ARG A 229 -13.14 36.88 -13.99
N PRO A 230 -13.96 37.54 -13.15
CA PRO A 230 -15.42 37.42 -13.21
C PRO A 230 -16.06 38.09 -14.45
N ASN A 231 -15.38 39.02 -15.10
CA ASN A 231 -15.89 39.72 -16.29
C ASN A 231 -15.55 39.01 -17.61
N ILE A 232 -14.87 37.86 -17.56
CA ILE A 232 -14.50 37.03 -18.71
C ILE A 232 -15.14 35.66 -18.52
N ILE A 233 -15.89 35.18 -19.50
CA ILE A 233 -16.41 33.81 -19.50
C ILE A 233 -15.21 32.84 -19.60
N PRO A 234 -15.01 31.92 -18.63
CA PRO A 234 -13.89 30.99 -18.68
C PRO A 234 -13.99 30.02 -19.87
N GLU A 235 -12.93 29.93 -20.67
CA GLU A 235 -12.81 28.91 -21.73
C GLU A 235 -12.26 27.57 -21.23
N ARG A 236 -11.78 27.52 -19.98
CA ARG A 236 -11.25 26.33 -19.33
C ARG A 236 -11.72 26.29 -17.89
N ALA A 237 -12.05 25.09 -17.43
CA ALA A 237 -12.18 24.77 -16.02
C ALA A 237 -11.74 23.32 -15.78
N GLU A 238 -11.27 23.03 -14.58
CA GLU A 238 -10.75 21.72 -14.23
C GLU A 238 -11.14 21.31 -12.80
N ILE A 239 -11.58 20.06 -12.66
CA ILE A 239 -11.88 19.44 -11.39
C ILE A 239 -10.97 18.23 -11.20
N LEU A 240 -10.26 18.19 -10.07
CA LEU A 240 -9.58 17.00 -9.60
C LEU A 240 -10.55 16.16 -8.79
N TYR A 241 -10.86 14.96 -9.25
CA TYR A 241 -11.69 13.96 -8.58
C TYR A 241 -10.83 12.82 -8.05
N CYS A 242 -11.27 12.24 -6.95
CA CYS A 242 -10.78 10.97 -6.45
C CYS A 242 -11.96 10.07 -6.06
N THR A 243 -11.91 8.80 -6.44
CA THR A 243 -12.90 7.77 -6.11
C THR A 243 -12.31 6.76 -5.14
N ARG A 244 -13.14 6.19 -4.27
CA ARG A 244 -12.72 5.10 -3.36
C ARG A 244 -13.79 4.02 -3.24
N SER A 245 -13.37 2.76 -3.17
CA SER A 245 -14.27 1.62 -2.93
C SER A 245 -13.55 0.46 -2.23
N GLN A 246 -14.32 -0.41 -1.56
CA GLN A 246 -13.80 -1.66 -0.98
C GLN A 246 -13.51 -2.75 -2.04
N LYS A 247 -13.96 -2.57 -3.28
CA LYS A 247 -13.73 -3.50 -4.39
C LYS A 247 -13.38 -2.74 -5.66
N ASP A 248 -12.41 -3.23 -6.42
CA ASP A 248 -11.97 -2.63 -7.69
C ASP A 248 -13.14 -2.50 -8.69
N LYS A 249 -13.90 -3.58 -8.89
CA LYS A 249 -15.10 -3.61 -9.76
C LYS A 249 -16.16 -2.57 -9.36
N ASP A 250 -16.24 -2.23 -8.07
CA ASP A 250 -17.16 -1.20 -7.60
C ASP A 250 -16.58 0.20 -7.83
N ASN A 251 -15.25 0.37 -7.75
CA ASN A 251 -14.56 1.61 -8.08
C ASN A 251 -14.66 1.92 -9.59
N GLU A 252 -14.45 0.93 -10.46
CA GLU A 252 -14.65 1.03 -11.91
C GLU A 252 -16.06 1.58 -12.25
N LYS A 253 -17.09 1.03 -11.61
CA LYS A 253 -18.47 1.50 -11.77
C LYS A 253 -18.67 2.94 -11.26
N LEU A 254 -17.94 3.38 -10.25
CA LEU A 254 -17.97 4.78 -9.80
C LEU A 254 -17.32 5.70 -10.83
N ILE A 255 -16.21 5.30 -11.43
CA ILE A 255 -15.50 6.04 -12.46
C ILE A 255 -16.39 6.21 -13.69
N GLU A 256 -17.08 5.15 -14.13
CA GLU A 256 -18.08 5.24 -15.21
C GLU A 256 -19.22 6.21 -14.86
N LYS A 257 -19.72 6.19 -13.62
CA LYS A 257 -20.76 7.11 -13.17
C LYS A 257 -20.25 8.56 -13.16
N LEU A 258 -19.03 8.80 -12.68
CA LEU A 258 -18.36 10.10 -12.71
C LEU A 258 -18.22 10.62 -14.15
N ARG A 259 -17.77 9.75 -15.07
CA ARG A 259 -17.66 10.07 -16.50
C ARG A 259 -19.01 10.52 -17.07
N ARG A 260 -20.09 9.78 -16.81
CA ARG A 260 -21.44 10.17 -17.23
C ARG A 260 -21.89 11.52 -16.64
N CYS A 261 -21.53 11.82 -15.39
CA CYS A 261 -21.81 13.13 -14.78
C CYS A 261 -21.09 14.27 -15.50
N ALA A 262 -19.83 14.07 -15.88
CA ALA A 262 -19.06 15.03 -16.67
C ALA A 262 -19.61 15.18 -18.10
N GLU A 263 -20.02 14.07 -18.73
CA GLU A 263 -20.69 14.01 -20.04
C GLU A 263 -21.96 14.83 -20.10
N GLY A 264 -22.87 14.64 -19.15
CA GLY A 264 -24.07 15.45 -19.06
C GLY A 264 -23.77 16.94 -18.88
N ALA A 265 -22.74 17.28 -18.09
CA ALA A 265 -22.39 18.67 -17.81
C ALA A 265 -21.81 19.41 -19.04
N ALA A 266 -20.93 18.77 -19.80
CA ALA A 266 -20.40 19.36 -21.02
C ALA A 266 -21.49 19.49 -22.09
N GLN A 267 -22.32 18.46 -22.26
CA GLN A 267 -23.41 18.49 -23.23
C GLN A 267 -24.40 19.63 -22.93
N ALA A 268 -24.79 19.81 -21.67
CA ALA A 268 -25.74 20.85 -21.27
C ALA A 268 -25.23 22.28 -21.50
N THR A 269 -23.91 22.47 -21.48
CA THR A 269 -23.26 23.79 -21.59
C THR A 269 -22.66 24.07 -22.96
N GLY A 270 -22.65 23.08 -23.86
CA GLY A 270 -21.97 23.18 -25.16
C GLY A 270 -20.44 23.09 -25.06
N CYS A 271 -19.89 22.73 -23.90
CA CYS A 271 -18.45 22.48 -23.74
C CYS A 271 -18.05 21.13 -24.37
N THR A 272 -16.75 20.98 -24.58
CA THR A 272 -16.12 19.66 -24.69
C THR A 272 -15.53 19.27 -23.34
N MET A 273 -15.36 17.97 -23.06
CA MET A 273 -14.56 17.54 -21.91
C MET A 273 -13.51 16.50 -22.26
N GLU A 274 -12.55 16.41 -21.36
CA GLU A 274 -11.58 15.33 -21.29
C GLU A 274 -11.50 14.85 -19.83
N MET A 275 -11.37 13.55 -19.62
CA MET A 275 -11.14 12.96 -18.29
C MET A 275 -9.86 12.14 -18.34
N LYS A 276 -8.83 12.62 -17.64
CA LYS A 276 -7.48 12.03 -17.60
C LYS A 276 -7.18 11.47 -16.23
N GLU A 277 -6.49 10.35 -16.17
CA GLU A 277 -5.88 9.87 -14.93
C GLU A 277 -4.86 10.92 -14.44
N SER A 278 -4.78 11.08 -13.13
CA SER A 278 -4.00 12.14 -12.48
C SER A 278 -3.13 11.66 -11.33
N GLY A 279 -3.18 10.36 -11.05
CA GLY A 279 -2.36 9.66 -10.09
C GLY A 279 -2.45 8.15 -10.34
N PRO A 280 -1.59 7.36 -9.68
CA PRO A 280 -1.62 5.92 -9.82
C PRO A 280 -2.92 5.29 -9.32
N PHE A 281 -3.29 4.14 -9.91
CA PHE A 281 -4.34 3.28 -9.42
C PHE A 281 -3.82 2.37 -8.31
N TYR A 282 -4.46 2.43 -7.14
CA TYR A 282 -4.22 1.47 -6.07
C TYR A 282 -5.43 0.54 -5.96
N ALA A 283 -5.20 -0.77 -6.04
CA ALA A 283 -6.24 -1.76 -5.89
C ALA A 283 -6.66 -1.91 -4.42
N ALA A 284 -7.87 -2.43 -4.18
CA ALA A 284 -8.26 -2.86 -2.84
C ALA A 284 -7.41 -4.07 -2.41
N VAL A 285 -6.96 -4.10 -1.15
CA VAL A 285 -6.19 -5.26 -0.67
C VAL A 285 -7.10 -6.47 -0.52
N ASN A 286 -6.76 -7.53 -1.25
CA ASN A 286 -7.36 -8.84 -1.17
C ASN A 286 -6.62 -9.69 -0.12
N THR A 287 -6.91 -9.44 1.15
CA THR A 287 -6.32 -10.21 2.26
C THR A 287 -6.71 -11.69 2.15
N ASN A 288 -5.71 -12.57 2.08
CA ASN A 288 -5.97 -14.01 2.09
C ASN A 288 -6.37 -14.47 3.50
N GLN A 289 -7.61 -14.92 3.65
CA GLN A 289 -8.17 -15.27 4.97
C GLN A 289 -7.38 -16.37 5.68
N VAL A 290 -6.90 -17.39 4.95
CA VAL A 290 -6.13 -18.49 5.54
C VAL A 290 -4.80 -17.99 6.09
N MET A 291 -4.12 -17.09 5.36
CA MET A 291 -2.85 -16.51 5.81
C MET A 291 -3.04 -15.58 7.01
N ILE A 292 -4.09 -14.74 7.01
CA ILE A 292 -4.28 -13.81 8.13
C ILE A 292 -4.73 -14.53 9.41
N ASP A 293 -5.47 -15.62 9.32
CA ASP A 293 -5.83 -16.44 10.48
C ASP A 293 -4.57 -17.03 11.15
N LEU A 294 -3.59 -17.48 10.35
CA LEU A 294 -2.29 -17.94 10.84
C LEU A 294 -1.51 -16.80 11.50
N TYR A 295 -1.45 -15.62 10.87
CA TYR A 295 -0.80 -14.44 11.43
C TYR A 295 -1.39 -14.08 12.80
N ILE A 296 -2.72 -14.04 12.90
CA ILE A 296 -3.43 -13.76 14.16
C ILE A 296 -3.06 -14.80 15.23
N GLY A 297 -3.05 -16.08 14.88
CA GLY A 297 -2.67 -17.15 15.81
C GLY A 297 -1.23 -16.98 16.34
N ASN A 298 -0.29 -16.67 15.44
CA ASN A 298 1.11 -16.45 15.79
C ASN A 298 1.29 -15.17 16.64
N ALA A 299 0.68 -14.06 16.25
CA ALA A 299 0.71 -12.82 17.01
C ALA A 299 0.12 -12.99 18.43
N LYS A 300 -1.00 -13.71 18.58
CA LYS A 300 -1.56 -14.05 19.90
C LYS A 300 -0.60 -14.87 20.75
N SER A 301 0.12 -15.81 20.15
CA SER A 301 1.11 -16.63 20.86
C SER A 301 2.30 -15.82 21.38
N LEU A 302 2.56 -14.65 20.78
CA LEU A 302 3.56 -13.66 21.23
C LEU A 302 2.99 -12.64 22.22
N GLY A 303 1.74 -12.80 22.63
CA GLY A 303 1.06 -11.89 23.57
C GLY A 303 0.50 -10.62 22.94
N VAL A 304 0.36 -10.54 21.62
CA VAL A 304 -0.26 -9.39 20.95
C VAL A 304 -1.79 -9.44 21.12
N PRO A 305 -2.42 -8.44 21.78
CA PRO A 305 -3.85 -8.42 22.01
C PRO A 305 -4.59 -7.93 20.77
N PHE A 306 -5.71 -8.57 20.45
CA PHE A 306 -6.57 -8.25 19.30
C PHE A 306 -7.94 -7.77 19.78
N GLU A 307 -7.95 -6.74 20.63
CA GLU A 307 -9.11 -6.33 21.44
C GLU A 307 -9.89 -5.14 20.88
N ASP A 308 -9.42 -4.50 19.81
CA ASP A 308 -10.04 -3.28 19.25
C ASP A 308 -10.88 -3.58 18.00
N ASP A 309 -12.10 -4.06 18.19
CA ASP A 309 -13.03 -4.34 17.10
C ASP A 309 -13.57 -3.06 16.43
N HIS A 310 -13.61 -1.93 17.14
CA HIS A 310 -14.17 -0.69 16.59
C HIS A 310 -13.28 -0.09 15.49
N MET A 311 -11.97 -0.11 15.69
CA MET A 311 -11.04 0.37 14.67
C MET A 311 -11.01 -0.53 13.43
N ARG A 312 -11.26 -1.83 13.59
CA ARG A 312 -11.40 -2.76 12.44
C ARG A 312 -12.54 -2.36 11.50
N GLU A 313 -13.63 -1.84 12.04
CA GLU A 313 -14.82 -1.47 11.26
C GLU A 313 -14.70 -0.09 10.60
N THR A 314 -13.88 0.80 11.16
CA THR A 314 -13.84 2.22 10.78
C THR A 314 -12.58 2.63 10.03
N PHE A 315 -11.46 1.91 10.19
CA PHE A 315 -10.21 2.21 9.49
C PHE A 315 -10.35 2.07 7.97
N GLN A 316 -9.87 3.07 7.24
CA GLN A 316 -9.85 3.10 5.78
C GLN A 316 -8.62 3.85 5.29
N ALA A 317 -7.81 3.17 4.48
CA ALA A 317 -6.64 3.74 3.80
C ALA A 317 -6.45 3.04 2.44
N SER A 318 -5.42 3.37 1.69
CA SER A 318 -5.12 2.78 0.38
C SER A 318 -3.61 2.58 0.28
N THR A 319 -3.20 1.54 -0.44
CA THR A 319 -1.79 1.11 -0.52
C THR A 319 -1.55 0.29 -1.77
N ASP A 320 -0.36 0.34 -2.35
CA ASP A 320 -0.02 -0.42 -3.58
C ASP A 320 0.25 -1.90 -3.30
N MET A 321 0.26 -2.30 -2.02
CA MET A 321 0.13 -3.69 -1.61
C MET A 321 -1.19 -4.31 -2.12
N GLY A 322 -2.21 -3.48 -2.39
CA GLY A 322 -3.43 -3.90 -3.08
C GLY A 322 -3.14 -4.55 -4.43
N ASN A 323 -2.26 -3.94 -5.21
CA ASN A 323 -1.91 -4.40 -6.55
C ASN A 323 -1.11 -5.72 -6.49
N VAL A 324 -0.24 -5.90 -5.49
CA VAL A 324 0.42 -7.19 -5.25
C VAL A 324 -0.61 -8.25 -4.88
N SER A 325 -1.55 -7.91 -3.98
CA SER A 325 -2.60 -8.82 -3.55
C SER A 325 -3.62 -9.15 -4.64
N ALA A 326 -3.70 -8.38 -5.72
CA ALA A 326 -4.51 -8.73 -6.89
C ALA A 326 -3.88 -9.88 -7.71
N MET A 327 -2.56 -10.11 -7.58
CA MET A 327 -1.83 -11.15 -8.32
C MET A 327 -1.37 -12.32 -7.47
N LYS A 328 -1.09 -12.08 -6.17
CA LYS A 328 -0.54 -13.08 -5.25
C LYS A 328 -1.34 -13.17 -3.96
N PRO A 329 -1.54 -14.37 -3.39
CA PRO A 329 -2.09 -14.50 -2.04
C PRO A 329 -1.23 -13.72 -1.06
N SER A 330 -1.86 -12.77 -0.36
CA SER A 330 -1.14 -11.78 0.42
C SER A 330 -1.82 -11.41 1.73
N ILE A 331 -1.06 -10.86 2.68
CA ILE A 331 -1.57 -10.19 3.88
C ILE A 331 -0.86 -8.84 4.08
N HIS A 332 -1.58 -7.88 4.67
CA HIS A 332 -1.06 -6.58 5.07
C HIS A 332 -1.69 -6.12 6.40
N PRO A 333 -1.44 -6.83 7.52
CA PRO A 333 -1.93 -6.45 8.84
C PRO A 333 -1.33 -5.14 9.33
N ILE A 334 -2.09 -4.44 10.16
CA ILE A 334 -1.62 -3.30 10.94
C ILE A 334 -1.29 -3.76 12.35
N TYR A 335 -0.08 -3.44 12.82
CA TYR A 335 0.35 -3.66 14.20
C TYR A 335 0.45 -2.36 14.99
N LYS A 336 0.14 -2.42 16.28
CA LYS A 336 0.05 -1.24 17.13
C LYS A 336 1.42 -0.77 17.63
N ILE A 337 1.75 0.48 17.39
CA ILE A 337 2.79 1.22 18.10
C ILE A 337 2.17 2.26 19.04
N LYS A 338 2.91 2.69 20.08
CA LYS A 338 2.42 3.72 21.00
C LYS A 338 2.56 5.10 20.36
N SER A 339 1.43 5.67 19.93
CA SER A 339 1.32 7.03 19.40
C SER A 339 -0.02 7.64 19.80
N GLU A 340 -0.03 8.93 20.14
CA GLU A 340 -1.25 9.72 20.37
C GLU A 340 -1.82 10.27 19.05
N ASP A 341 -0.96 10.39 18.03
CA ASP A 341 -1.31 10.86 16.69
C ASP A 341 -1.44 9.69 15.70
N VAL A 342 -2.25 9.89 14.67
CA VAL A 342 -2.41 8.96 13.54
C VAL A 342 -1.29 9.13 12.51
N ASN A 343 -1.14 8.15 11.62
CA ASN A 343 -0.24 8.22 10.47
C ASN A 343 -0.43 9.56 9.71
N HIS A 344 0.65 10.05 9.10
CA HIS A 344 0.79 11.31 8.35
C HIS A 344 0.81 12.57 9.24
N ASN A 345 1.07 12.38 10.54
CA ASN A 345 1.28 13.46 11.51
C ASN A 345 2.72 13.45 12.05
N HIS A 346 3.25 14.62 12.42
CA HIS A 346 4.55 14.76 13.10
C HIS A 346 4.66 13.93 14.39
N GLY A 347 3.59 13.80 15.17
CA GLY A 347 3.60 12.98 16.37
C GLY A 347 3.79 11.49 16.07
N PHE A 348 3.18 11.00 14.99
CA PHE A 348 3.41 9.63 14.53
C PHE A 348 4.84 9.44 14.01
N THR A 349 5.43 10.44 13.35
CA THR A 349 6.85 10.41 12.97
C THR A 349 7.74 10.21 14.20
N LYS A 350 7.47 10.94 15.28
CA LYS A 350 8.21 10.77 16.55
C LYS A 350 8.00 9.38 17.15
N ALA A 351 6.78 8.85 17.10
CA ALA A 351 6.47 7.50 17.57
C ALA A 351 7.21 6.44 16.73
N ALA A 352 7.25 6.60 15.40
CA ALA A 352 7.93 5.67 14.49
C ALA A 352 9.45 5.57 14.75
N GLY A 353 10.07 6.63 15.27
CA GLY A 353 11.48 6.64 15.69
C GLY A 353 11.73 6.26 17.16
N SER A 354 10.68 5.95 17.93
CA SER A 354 10.77 5.68 19.36
C SER A 354 11.27 4.26 19.66
N SER A 355 12.04 4.11 20.75
CA SER A 355 12.42 2.80 21.28
C SER A 355 11.21 1.98 21.74
N GLU A 356 10.07 2.61 22.06
CA GLU A 356 8.83 1.92 22.42
C GLU A 356 8.21 1.17 21.22
N SER A 357 8.55 1.56 19.99
CA SER A 357 8.05 0.93 18.76
C SER A 357 8.78 -0.37 18.41
N GLN A 358 9.89 -0.67 19.10
CA GLN A 358 10.74 -1.81 18.79
C GLN A 358 10.10 -3.15 19.12
N LEU A 359 9.56 -3.32 20.34
CA LEU A 359 8.91 -4.58 20.71
C LEU A 359 7.71 -4.94 19.79
N PRO A 360 6.78 -4.01 19.47
CA PRO A 360 5.73 -4.30 18.50
C PRO A 360 6.25 -4.64 17.10
N THR A 361 7.28 -3.95 16.63
CA THR A 361 7.88 -4.19 15.31
C THR A 361 8.52 -5.58 15.23
N LEU A 362 9.28 -5.98 16.25
CA LEU A 362 9.84 -7.33 16.35
C LEU A 362 8.76 -8.40 16.45
N ASN A 363 7.67 -8.15 17.18
CA ASN A 363 6.54 -9.09 17.25
C ASN A 363 5.83 -9.24 15.90
N SER A 364 5.71 -8.15 15.14
CA SER A 364 5.17 -8.20 13.77
C SER A 364 6.07 -9.02 12.84
N ALA A 365 7.40 -8.79 12.89
CA ALA A 365 8.39 -9.56 12.15
C ALA A 365 8.31 -11.07 12.46
N LYS A 366 8.25 -11.43 13.75
CA LYS A 366 8.08 -12.81 14.21
C LYS A 366 6.76 -13.40 13.70
N SER A 367 5.67 -12.66 13.79
CA SER A 367 4.34 -13.11 13.35
C SER A 367 4.30 -13.43 11.85
N MET A 368 4.92 -12.59 11.01
CA MET A 368 5.09 -12.86 9.57
C MET A 368 5.95 -14.11 9.33
N ALA A 369 7.12 -14.21 9.97
CA ALA A 369 8.03 -15.35 9.78
C ALA A 369 7.42 -16.68 10.27
N MET A 370 6.75 -16.69 11.42
CA MET A 370 6.06 -17.87 11.94
C MET A 370 4.92 -18.31 11.00
N THR A 371 4.22 -17.35 10.37
CA THR A 371 3.16 -17.62 9.40
C THR A 371 3.70 -18.31 8.14
N ALA A 372 4.84 -17.87 7.62
CA ALA A 372 5.52 -18.57 6.54
C ALA A 372 5.92 -20.00 6.94
N ILE A 373 6.43 -20.23 8.15
CA ILE A 373 6.76 -21.58 8.63
C ILE A 373 5.52 -22.48 8.77
N ASP A 374 4.37 -21.93 9.17
CA ASP A 374 3.12 -22.68 9.17
C ASP A 374 2.78 -23.16 7.75
N ILE A 375 2.84 -22.27 6.77
CA ILE A 375 2.52 -22.57 5.37
C ILE A 375 3.49 -23.58 4.77
N VAL A 376 4.79 -23.45 5.08
CA VAL A 376 5.83 -24.32 4.52
C VAL A 376 5.81 -25.72 5.14
N CYS A 377 5.58 -25.82 6.45
CA CYS A 377 5.59 -27.11 7.14
C CYS A 377 4.30 -27.90 6.96
N GLU A 378 3.17 -27.24 6.69
CA GLU A 378 1.86 -27.89 6.63
C GLU A 378 1.48 -28.32 5.21
N LYS A 379 1.46 -29.64 5.00
CA LYS A 379 1.16 -30.23 3.69
C LYS A 379 -0.24 -29.81 3.21
N GLY A 380 -0.30 -29.20 2.03
CA GLY A 380 -1.55 -28.80 1.38
C GLY A 380 -2.06 -27.42 1.79
N LEU A 381 -1.42 -26.74 2.75
CA LEU A 381 -1.86 -25.41 3.18
C LEU A 381 -1.68 -24.35 2.09
N LEU A 382 -0.57 -24.39 1.36
CA LEU A 382 -0.38 -23.53 0.18
C LEU A 382 -1.48 -23.74 -0.88
N ASN A 383 -1.89 -24.99 -1.14
CA ASN A 383 -2.97 -25.27 -2.11
C ASN A 383 -4.30 -24.67 -1.63
N LYS A 384 -4.58 -24.72 -0.32
CA LYS A 384 -5.76 -24.09 0.28
C LYS A 384 -5.71 -22.56 0.12
N ILE A 385 -4.56 -21.95 0.37
CA ILE A 385 -4.31 -20.51 0.20
C ILE A 385 -4.54 -20.10 -1.26
N GLN A 386 -3.92 -20.81 -2.21
CA GLN A 386 -4.04 -20.54 -3.65
C GLN A 386 -5.46 -20.75 -4.16
N LYS A 387 -6.17 -21.77 -3.68
CA LYS A 387 -7.58 -22.00 -4.02
C LYS A 387 -8.47 -20.85 -3.52
N SER A 388 -8.34 -20.49 -2.25
CA SER A 388 -9.10 -19.38 -1.64
C SER A 388 -8.82 -18.05 -2.36
N PHE A 389 -7.57 -17.81 -2.76
CA PHE A 389 -7.18 -16.65 -3.53
C PHE A 389 -7.87 -16.59 -4.91
N LYS A 390 -7.87 -17.69 -5.67
CA LYS A 390 -8.55 -17.76 -6.97
C LYS A 390 -10.05 -17.53 -6.84
N GLU A 391 -10.67 -18.06 -5.79
CA GLU A 391 -12.09 -17.84 -5.49
C GLU A 391 -12.40 -16.37 -5.18
N SER A 392 -11.52 -15.67 -4.44
CA SER A 392 -11.74 -14.26 -4.10
C SER A 392 -11.66 -13.33 -5.31
N LEU A 393 -10.80 -13.62 -6.30
CA LEU A 393 -10.71 -12.85 -7.55
C LEU A 393 -11.98 -12.94 -8.43
N LEU A 394 -12.77 -14.01 -8.28
CA LEU A 394 -14.04 -14.18 -9.01
C LEU A 394 -15.20 -13.40 -8.36
N SER A 395 -15.09 -13.09 -7.06
CA SER A 395 -16.11 -12.36 -6.28
C SER A 395 -16.06 -10.84 -6.46
#